data_AF-A0A6P4ZSU4-F1
#
_entry.id   AF-A0A6P4ZSU4-F1
#
_cell.length_a   1.000
_cell.length_b   1.000
_cell.length_c   1.000
_cell.angle_alpha   90.00
_cell.angle_beta   90.00
_cell.angle_gamma   90.00
#
_symmetry.space_group_name_H-M   'P 1'
#
loop_
_entity.id
_entity.type
_entity.pdbx_description
1 polymer ?
#
loop_
_entity_poly.entity_id
_entity_poly.type
_entity_poly.pdbx_seq_one_letter_code
_entity_poly.pdbx_strand_id
1 'polypeptide(L)'
;MSDLCGKDGPRVAGEPPVKKKVVSLKGVAGAKKALLKWAKKAAARRVSTAGVEVQDFGKSWRDGIAFNALIHSVKPELVDMAEIKQKSNLERLEHAFTTAEEKLGIPRILEPQDVDVSKPDEKSIMTYVAQFLQAYPDTGEETPQEPSQVELHIREENEEYQALMTWISRAEIRLKDFSASIPGIGRGDEFQAAGGRLKQEEVEHFQAFKQDLANKAKTYIWIQQQYEAKLLLMLTEDNITEMITR
;
A
#
# COMPACT_ATOMS: atom_id res chain seq x y z
N MET A 1 64.13 -7.00 -53.67
CA MET A 1 64.55 -6.65 -52.29
C MET A 1 63.89 -5.33 -51.96
N SER A 2 63.20 -5.27 -50.80
CA SER A 2 62.64 -4.11 -50.08
C SER A 2 61.52 -3.29 -50.79
N ASP A 3 60.25 -3.44 -50.38
CA ASP A 3 59.50 -2.65 -49.35
C ASP A 3 58.96 -1.32 -49.97
N LEU A 4 57.69 -0.87 -49.94
CA LEU A 4 56.65 -0.82 -48.90
C LEU A 4 55.24 -0.58 -49.51
N CYS A 5 54.22 -1.24 -48.93
CA CYS A 5 52.88 -0.76 -48.50
C CYS A 5 52.15 0.32 -49.37
N GLY A 6 50.98 0.10 -49.98
CA GLY A 6 49.75 -0.44 -49.41
C GLY A 6 48.86 0.69 -48.87
N LYS A 7 48.12 1.42 -49.73
CA LYS A 7 47.12 2.43 -49.30
C LYS A 7 45.73 1.82 -49.35
N ASP A 8 45.36 1.12 -48.29
CA ASP A 8 43.99 0.74 -47.99
C ASP A 8 43.22 1.94 -47.43
N GLY A 9 42.03 2.20 -47.97
CA GLY A 9 41.13 3.24 -47.50
C GLY A 9 40.65 3.00 -46.06
N PRO A 10 40.16 4.04 -45.37
CA PRO A 10 39.69 3.91 -44.00
C PRO A 10 38.49 2.96 -43.93
N ARG A 11 38.75 1.81 -43.32
CA ARG A 11 37.79 0.78 -42.92
C ARG A 11 36.80 1.41 -41.93
N VAL A 12 35.54 1.54 -42.34
CA VAL A 12 34.44 1.94 -41.45
C VAL A 12 34.35 0.88 -40.34
N ALA A 13 34.74 1.25 -39.13
CA ALA A 13 34.62 0.41 -37.96
C ALA A 13 33.14 0.16 -37.71
N GLY A 14 32.76 -1.13 -37.65
CA GLY A 14 31.40 -1.55 -37.34
C GLY A 14 30.95 -0.97 -36.01
N GLU A 15 29.79 -0.33 -36.04
CA GLU A 15 29.08 0.12 -34.85
C GLU A 15 28.80 -1.07 -33.92
N PRO A 16 28.99 -0.91 -32.60
CA PRO A 16 28.65 -1.96 -31.65
C PRO A 16 27.12 -2.19 -31.64
N PRO A 17 26.66 -3.44 -31.42
CA PRO A 17 25.24 -3.72 -31.44
C PRO A 17 24.55 -2.98 -30.29
N VAL A 18 23.51 -2.21 -30.62
CA VAL A 18 22.60 -1.59 -29.66
C VAL A 18 22.05 -2.68 -28.74
N LYS A 19 22.52 -2.70 -27.49
CA LYS A 19 22.00 -3.57 -26.45
C LYS A 19 20.55 -3.18 -26.19
N LYS A 20 19.60 -3.89 -26.80
CA LYS A 20 18.19 -3.85 -26.39
C LYS A 20 18.16 -4.26 -24.92
N LYS A 21 17.86 -3.31 -24.03
CA LYS A 21 17.56 -3.60 -22.63
C LYS A 21 16.37 -4.54 -22.63
N VAL A 22 16.62 -5.82 -22.36
CA VAL A 22 15.57 -6.79 -22.06
C VAL A 22 14.94 -6.30 -20.75
N VAL A 23 13.75 -5.73 -20.86
CA VAL A 23 12.97 -5.31 -19.69
C VAL A 23 12.75 -6.56 -18.84
N SER A 24 13.26 -6.54 -17.61
CA SER A 24 13.10 -7.62 -16.64
C SER A 24 11.60 -7.89 -16.45
N LEU A 25 11.15 -9.09 -16.86
CA LEU A 25 9.75 -9.51 -16.84
C LEU A 25 9.14 -9.45 -15.42
N LYS A 26 9.97 -9.51 -14.37
CA LYS A 26 9.55 -9.35 -12.97
C LYS A 26 9.06 -7.93 -12.65
N GLY A 27 9.61 -6.89 -13.29
CA GLY A 27 9.16 -5.51 -13.12
C GLY A 27 7.86 -5.22 -13.86
N VAL A 28 7.66 -5.84 -15.03
CA VAL A 28 6.45 -5.66 -15.86
C VAL A 28 5.21 -6.23 -15.18
N ALA A 29 5.34 -7.40 -14.53
CA ALA A 29 4.24 -8.00 -13.77
C ALA A 29 3.82 -7.11 -12.57
N GLY A 30 4.80 -6.49 -11.89
CA GLY A 30 4.54 -5.51 -10.83
C GLY A 30 3.84 -4.26 -11.35
N ALA A 31 4.33 -3.70 -12.47
CA ALA A 31 3.75 -2.52 -13.10
C ALA A 31 2.32 -2.76 -13.60
N LYS A 32 2.05 -3.91 -14.23
CA LYS A 32 0.69 -4.31 -14.66
C LYS A 32 -0.26 -4.38 -13.46
N LYS A 33 0.17 -5.02 -12.36
CA LYS A 33 -0.64 -5.13 -11.14
C LYS A 33 -0.93 -3.77 -10.50
N ALA A 34 0.07 -2.88 -10.47
CA ALA A 34 -0.10 -1.52 -9.97
C ALA A 34 -1.07 -0.71 -10.82
N LEU A 35 -0.92 -0.72 -12.15
CA LEU A 35 -1.82 -0.04 -13.07
C LEU A 35 -3.25 -0.58 -12.96
N LEU A 36 -3.42 -1.90 -12.83
CA LEU A 36 -4.74 -2.52 -12.65
C LEU A 36 -5.39 -2.08 -11.34
N LYS A 37 -4.61 -2.00 -10.25
CA LYS A 37 -5.10 -1.49 -8.95
C LYS A 37 -5.57 -0.05 -9.08
N TRP A 38 -4.79 0.81 -9.75
CA TRP A 38 -5.18 2.19 -9.99
C TRP A 38 -6.44 2.28 -10.85
N ALA A 39 -6.51 1.54 -11.96
CA ALA A 39 -7.65 1.57 -12.88
C ALA A 39 -8.96 1.14 -12.19
N LYS A 40 -8.90 0.08 -11.37
CA LYS A 40 -10.03 -0.34 -10.51
C LYS A 40 -10.53 0.79 -9.62
N LYS A 41 -9.62 1.46 -8.92
CA LYS A 41 -9.95 2.57 -8.01
C LYS A 41 -10.54 3.77 -8.77
N ALA A 42 -9.86 4.18 -9.84
CA ALA A 42 -10.28 5.32 -10.65
C ALA A 42 -11.66 5.11 -11.26
N ALA A 43 -11.94 3.92 -11.81
CA ALA A 43 -13.23 3.60 -12.40
C ALA A 43 -14.38 3.52 -11.36
N ALA A 44 -14.07 3.18 -10.11
CA ALA A 44 -15.06 3.07 -9.03
C ALA A 44 -15.31 4.38 -8.26
N ARG A 45 -14.39 5.35 -8.29
CA ARG A 45 -14.34 6.53 -7.39
C ARG A 45 -15.64 7.32 -7.26
N ARG A 46 -16.45 7.37 -8.33
CA ARG A 46 -17.70 8.17 -8.38
C ARG A 46 -18.88 7.40 -8.97
N VAL A 47 -18.73 6.10 -9.17
CA VAL A 47 -19.76 5.23 -9.74
C VAL A 47 -20.26 4.31 -8.64
N SER A 48 -21.31 4.73 -7.93
CA SER A 48 -21.92 3.97 -6.82
C SER A 48 -22.75 2.77 -7.29
N THR A 49 -23.02 2.65 -8.59
CA THR A 49 -23.79 1.53 -9.14
C THR A 49 -22.87 0.39 -9.55
N ALA A 50 -23.17 -0.81 -9.05
CA ALA A 50 -22.49 -2.11 -9.15
C ALA A 50 -22.20 -2.65 -10.59
N GLY A 51 -21.69 -1.84 -11.52
CA GLY A 51 -21.61 -2.21 -12.94
C GLY A 51 -20.28 -1.95 -13.63
N VAL A 52 -19.23 -1.50 -12.93
CA VAL A 52 -17.90 -1.29 -13.53
C VAL A 52 -16.90 -2.24 -12.87
N GLU A 53 -16.67 -3.40 -13.48
CA GLU A 53 -15.76 -4.40 -12.95
C GLU A 53 -14.51 -4.56 -13.83
N VAL A 54 -13.43 -3.87 -13.43
CA VAL A 54 -12.15 -3.92 -14.14
C VAL A 54 -11.28 -5.04 -13.57
N GLN A 55 -11.27 -6.23 -14.17
CA GLN A 55 -10.48 -7.37 -13.69
C GLN A 55 -9.17 -7.59 -14.45
N ASP A 56 -9.10 -7.11 -15.69
CA ASP A 56 -7.96 -7.32 -16.60
C ASP A 56 -7.69 -6.06 -17.46
N PHE A 57 -6.81 -6.18 -18.46
CA PHE A 57 -6.61 -5.16 -19.52
C PHE A 57 -7.09 -5.68 -20.88
N GLY A 58 -8.08 -6.56 -20.89
CA GLY A 58 -8.65 -7.17 -22.09
C GLY A 58 -10.17 -7.07 -22.06
N LYS A 59 -10.84 -8.14 -21.61
CA LYS A 59 -12.30 -8.27 -21.71
C LYS A 59 -13.05 -7.23 -20.88
N SER A 60 -12.52 -6.81 -19.74
CA SER A 60 -13.15 -5.78 -18.90
C SER A 60 -13.27 -4.41 -19.55
N TRP A 61 -12.58 -4.17 -20.67
CA TRP A 61 -12.55 -2.88 -21.37
C TRP A 61 -13.34 -2.91 -22.69
N ARG A 62 -13.70 -4.10 -23.15
CA ARG A 62 -14.32 -4.35 -24.45
C ARG A 62 -15.66 -3.61 -24.61
N ASP A 63 -16.45 -3.54 -23.55
CA ASP A 63 -17.79 -2.95 -23.59
C ASP A 63 -17.80 -1.42 -23.52
N GLY A 64 -16.63 -0.80 -23.37
CA GLY A 64 -16.44 0.65 -23.27
C GLY A 64 -16.86 1.28 -21.94
N ILE A 65 -17.44 0.53 -21.00
CA ILE A 65 -17.93 1.09 -19.72
C ILE A 65 -16.75 1.56 -18.86
N ALA A 66 -15.68 0.76 -18.78
CA ALA A 66 -14.49 1.10 -17.99
C ALA A 66 -13.83 2.41 -18.45
N PHE A 67 -13.73 2.65 -19.76
CA PHE A 67 -13.17 3.90 -20.28
C PHE A 67 -14.02 5.12 -19.94
N ASN A 68 -15.35 5.02 -20.11
CA ASN A 68 -16.27 6.09 -19.73
C ASN A 68 -16.24 6.37 -18.22
N ALA A 69 -16.09 5.32 -17.40
CA ALA A 69 -15.94 5.47 -15.95
C ALA A 69 -14.65 6.20 -15.56
N LEU A 70 -13.53 5.98 -16.27
CA LEU A 70 -12.31 6.76 -16.06
C LEU A 70 -12.50 8.25 -16.36
N ILE A 71 -13.19 8.58 -17.45
CA ILE A 71 -13.47 9.98 -17.82
C ILE A 71 -14.39 10.62 -16.77
N HIS A 72 -15.44 9.90 -16.37
CA HIS A 72 -16.37 10.34 -15.32
C HIS A 72 -15.68 10.58 -13.97
N SER A 73 -14.67 9.79 -13.62
CA SER A 73 -13.95 9.96 -12.36
C SER A 73 -13.05 11.20 -12.34
N VAL A 74 -12.47 11.55 -13.49
CA VAL A 74 -11.74 12.81 -13.70
C VAL A 74 -12.71 13.99 -13.64
N LYS A 75 -13.77 13.95 -14.46
CA LYS A 75 -14.70 15.08 -14.67
C LYS A 75 -16.13 14.55 -14.91
N PRO A 76 -16.97 14.45 -13.87
CA PRO A 76 -18.26 13.76 -13.91
C PRO A 76 -19.23 14.30 -14.95
N GLU A 77 -19.20 15.60 -15.20
CA GLU A 77 -20.07 16.30 -16.15
C GLU A 77 -19.83 15.94 -17.61
N LEU A 78 -18.71 15.27 -17.93
CA LEU A 78 -18.41 14.84 -19.29
C LEU A 78 -19.14 13.55 -19.70
N VAL A 79 -19.65 12.79 -18.73
CA VAL A 79 -20.19 11.46 -18.98
C VAL A 79 -21.43 11.23 -18.13
N ASP A 80 -22.58 11.08 -18.77
CA ASP A 80 -23.76 10.48 -18.14
C ASP A 80 -23.66 8.95 -18.20
N MET A 81 -23.26 8.34 -17.09
CA MET A 81 -23.11 6.88 -16.99
C MET A 81 -24.43 6.11 -17.17
N ALA A 82 -25.60 6.73 -16.92
CA ALA A 82 -26.89 6.08 -17.13
C ALA A 82 -27.20 5.99 -18.63
N GLU A 83 -26.92 7.05 -19.38
CA GLU A 83 -27.08 7.08 -20.85
C GLU A 83 -26.08 6.13 -21.53
N ILE A 84 -24.80 6.19 -21.16
CA ILE A 84 -23.73 5.37 -21.74
C ILE A 84 -24.05 3.88 -21.63
N LYS A 85 -24.62 3.43 -20.51
CA LYS A 85 -25.02 2.03 -20.31
C LYS A 85 -26.09 1.54 -21.30
N GLN A 86 -26.85 2.43 -21.94
CA GLN A 86 -27.85 2.04 -22.93
C GLN A 86 -27.31 1.95 -24.37
N LYS A 87 -26.07 2.43 -24.61
CA LYS A 87 -25.43 2.42 -25.94
C LYS A 87 -24.76 1.08 -26.25
N SER A 88 -24.45 0.84 -27.52
CA SER A 88 -23.63 -0.30 -27.95
C SER A 88 -22.16 -0.14 -27.55
N ASN A 89 -21.39 -1.23 -27.57
CA ASN A 89 -19.95 -1.20 -27.23
C ASN A 89 -19.18 -0.17 -28.08
N LEU A 90 -19.36 -0.21 -29.41
CA LEU A 90 -18.69 0.70 -30.33
C LEU A 90 -19.02 2.17 -30.05
N GLU A 91 -20.28 2.48 -29.78
CA GLU A 91 -20.69 3.86 -29.44
C GLU A 91 -20.09 4.33 -28.11
N ARG A 92 -20.03 3.45 -27.10
CA ARG A 92 -19.40 3.78 -25.81
C ARG A 92 -17.90 4.00 -25.96
N LEU A 93 -17.22 3.16 -26.74
CA LEU A 93 -15.79 3.27 -27.01
C LEU A 93 -15.48 4.55 -27.80
N GLU A 94 -16.24 4.84 -28.85
CA GLU A 94 -16.08 6.05 -29.65
C GLU A 94 -16.32 7.31 -28.80
N HIS A 95 -17.37 7.31 -27.98
CA HIS A 95 -17.65 8.39 -27.05
C HIS A 95 -16.48 8.60 -26.08
N ALA A 96 -15.96 7.52 -25.48
CA ALA A 96 -14.86 7.62 -24.54
C ALA A 96 -13.60 8.18 -25.18
N PHE A 97 -13.19 7.65 -26.34
CA PHE A 97 -11.95 8.06 -26.99
C PHE A 97 -12.02 9.51 -27.49
N THR A 98 -13.15 9.91 -28.07
CA THR A 98 -13.37 11.30 -28.51
C THR A 98 -13.40 12.27 -27.33
N THR A 99 -14.14 11.93 -26.26
CA THR A 99 -14.24 12.78 -25.08
C THR A 99 -12.90 12.93 -24.36
N ALA A 100 -12.14 11.84 -24.25
CA ALA A 100 -10.82 11.85 -23.64
C ALA A 100 -9.83 12.72 -24.43
N GLU A 101 -9.86 12.63 -25.76
CA GLU A 101 -9.00 13.46 -26.62
C GLU A 101 -9.39 14.94 -26.55
N GLU A 102 -10.66 15.27 -26.81
CA GLU A 102 -11.11 16.65 -26.93
C GLU A 102 -11.20 17.40 -25.60
N LYS A 103 -11.57 16.72 -24.51
CA LYS A 103 -11.91 17.37 -23.23
C LYS A 103 -10.86 17.14 -22.15
N LEU A 104 -10.12 16.03 -22.22
CA LEU A 104 -9.08 15.68 -21.26
C LEU A 104 -7.67 15.72 -21.85
N GLY A 105 -7.53 15.92 -23.17
CA GLY A 105 -6.23 15.98 -23.84
C GLY A 105 -5.45 14.66 -23.82
N ILE A 106 -6.15 13.52 -23.70
CA ILE A 106 -5.55 12.19 -23.75
C ILE A 106 -5.52 11.72 -25.23
N PRO A 107 -4.33 11.59 -25.86
CA PRO A 107 -4.22 11.20 -27.26
C PRO A 107 -4.94 9.89 -27.60
N ARG A 108 -5.80 9.90 -28.62
CA ARG A 108 -6.46 8.68 -29.11
C ARG A 108 -5.43 7.78 -29.80
N ILE A 109 -5.15 6.62 -29.20
CA ILE A 109 -4.25 5.60 -29.76
C ILE A 109 -4.95 4.25 -30.02
N LEU A 110 -6.24 4.16 -29.68
CA LEU A 110 -7.07 2.97 -29.89
C LEU A 110 -8.24 3.36 -30.77
N GLU A 111 -8.63 2.41 -31.63
CA GLU A 111 -9.87 2.51 -32.39
C GLU A 111 -10.95 1.59 -31.77
N PRO A 112 -12.24 1.99 -31.76
CA PRO A 112 -13.30 1.18 -31.18
C PRO A 112 -13.36 -0.25 -31.74
N GLN A 113 -13.17 -0.41 -33.05
CA GLN A 113 -13.20 -1.72 -33.72
C GLN A 113 -12.06 -2.65 -33.30
N ASP A 114 -10.92 -2.11 -32.85
CA ASP A 114 -9.79 -2.90 -32.37
C ASP A 114 -9.99 -3.37 -30.93
N VAL A 115 -10.90 -2.71 -30.21
CA VAL A 115 -11.24 -3.02 -28.82
C VAL A 115 -12.51 -3.86 -28.71
N ASP A 116 -13.53 -3.67 -29.55
CA ASP A 116 -14.74 -4.51 -29.56
C ASP A 116 -14.54 -5.85 -30.29
N VAL A 117 -13.56 -6.61 -29.82
CA VAL A 117 -13.25 -7.96 -30.29
C VAL A 117 -13.23 -8.94 -29.12
N SER A 118 -13.28 -10.24 -29.39
CA SER A 118 -13.34 -11.28 -28.35
C SER A 118 -12.12 -11.27 -27.41
N LYS A 119 -10.97 -10.85 -27.91
CA LYS A 119 -9.71 -10.76 -27.18
C LYS A 119 -8.93 -9.51 -27.60
N PRO A 120 -9.18 -8.36 -26.97
CA PRO A 120 -8.47 -7.12 -27.25
C PRO A 120 -6.98 -7.23 -26.89
N ASP A 121 -6.12 -6.43 -27.54
CA ASP A 121 -4.69 -6.41 -27.21
C ASP A 121 -4.43 -5.73 -25.87
N GLU A 122 -3.97 -6.51 -24.89
CA GLU A 122 -3.77 -6.00 -23.53
C GLU A 122 -2.72 -4.91 -23.44
N LYS A 123 -1.67 -4.95 -24.29
CA LYS A 123 -0.57 -3.98 -24.21
C LYS A 123 -1.03 -2.61 -24.72
N SER A 124 -1.81 -2.58 -25.78
CA SER A 124 -2.43 -1.38 -26.32
C SER A 124 -3.38 -0.75 -25.29
N ILE A 125 -4.25 -1.55 -24.66
CA ILE A 125 -5.14 -1.05 -23.59
C ILE A 125 -4.33 -0.54 -22.40
N MET A 126 -3.34 -1.29 -21.91
CA MET A 126 -2.46 -0.83 -20.82
C MET A 126 -1.77 0.49 -21.17
N THR A 127 -1.29 0.64 -22.40
CA THR A 127 -0.61 1.85 -22.87
C THR A 127 -1.57 3.03 -22.85
N TYR A 128 -2.82 2.84 -23.28
CA TYR A 128 -3.82 3.89 -23.27
C TYR A 128 -4.25 4.27 -21.85
N VAL A 129 -4.53 3.30 -20.99
CA VAL A 129 -4.89 3.54 -19.58
C VAL A 129 -3.75 4.21 -18.80
N ALA A 130 -2.49 3.90 -19.12
CA ALA A 130 -1.33 4.56 -18.52
C ALA A 130 -1.28 6.06 -18.84
N GLN A 131 -1.83 6.51 -19.98
CA GLN A 131 -1.91 7.95 -20.28
C GLN A 131 -2.88 8.66 -19.33
N PHE A 132 -4.00 8.03 -18.96
CA PHE A 132 -4.90 8.58 -17.95
C PHE A 132 -4.21 8.69 -16.59
N LEU A 133 -3.47 7.65 -16.17
CA LEU A 133 -2.69 7.69 -14.93
C LEU A 133 -1.65 8.81 -14.94
N GLN A 134 -0.96 8.99 -16.06
CA GLN A 134 0.06 10.03 -16.19
C GLN A 134 -0.53 11.44 -16.14
N ALA A 135 -1.68 11.67 -16.78
CA ALA A 135 -2.34 12.96 -16.82
C ALA A 135 -3.12 13.28 -15.53
N TYR A 136 -3.68 12.25 -14.89
CA TYR A 136 -4.59 12.37 -13.74
C TYR A 136 -4.26 11.36 -12.63
N PRO A 137 -3.06 11.43 -12.01
CA PRO A 137 -2.61 10.46 -11.01
C PRO A 137 -3.59 10.38 -9.82
N ASP A 138 -4.08 11.53 -9.38
CA ASP A 138 -4.96 11.71 -8.23
C ASP A 138 -6.33 11.04 -8.37
N THR A 139 -6.71 10.58 -9.57
CA THR A 139 -8.01 9.91 -9.78
C THR A 139 -8.07 8.50 -9.21
N GLY A 140 -6.92 7.87 -8.99
CA GLY A 140 -6.81 6.59 -8.26
C GLY A 140 -6.24 6.74 -6.84
N GLU A 141 -5.89 7.95 -6.42
CA GLU A 141 -5.49 8.23 -5.04
C GLU A 141 -6.71 8.43 -4.15
N GLU A 142 -6.62 7.99 -2.90
CA GLU A 142 -7.64 8.24 -1.90
C GLU A 142 -7.67 9.75 -1.63
N THR A 143 -8.80 10.41 -1.93
CA THR A 143 -9.18 11.53 -1.06
C THR A 143 -9.22 10.95 0.35
N PRO A 144 -8.59 11.56 1.38
CA PRO A 144 -8.62 11.02 2.73
C PRO A 144 -10.06 10.65 3.08
N GLN A 145 -10.36 9.35 3.10
CA GLN A 145 -11.64 8.90 3.64
C GLN A 145 -11.55 9.21 5.12
N GLU A 146 -12.52 9.98 5.61
CA GLU A 146 -12.74 10.09 7.06
C GLU A 146 -12.69 8.66 7.61
N PRO A 147 -11.72 8.33 8.47
CA PRO A 147 -11.51 6.98 8.95
C PRO A 147 -12.84 6.46 9.53
N SER A 148 -13.21 5.25 9.14
CA SER A 148 -14.48 4.68 9.59
C SER A 148 -14.53 4.68 11.13
N GLN A 149 -15.72 4.72 11.71
CA GLN A 149 -15.87 4.77 13.18
C GLN A 149 -15.15 3.60 13.88
N VAL A 150 -15.06 2.45 13.21
CA VAL A 150 -14.32 1.27 13.66
C VAL A 150 -12.81 1.52 13.62
N GLU A 151 -12.31 2.18 12.59
CA GLU A 151 -10.89 2.46 12.38
C GLU A 151 -10.38 3.57 13.31
N LEU A 152 -11.24 4.56 13.62
CA LEU A 152 -11.02 5.52 14.70
C LEU A 152 -10.90 4.81 16.05
N HIS A 153 -11.80 3.87 16.34
CA HIS A 153 -11.77 3.14 17.60
C HIS A 153 -10.54 2.24 17.73
N ILE A 154 -10.15 1.54 16.65
CA ILE A 154 -8.92 0.76 16.59
C ILE A 154 -7.69 1.67 16.80
N ARG A 155 -7.71 2.86 16.22
CA ARG A 155 -6.61 3.83 16.37
C ARG A 155 -6.50 4.34 17.80
N GLU A 156 -7.61 4.72 18.42
CA GLU A 156 -7.66 5.14 19.83
C GLU A 156 -7.15 4.02 20.76
N GLU A 157 -7.66 2.79 20.61
CA GLU A 157 -7.21 1.63 21.40
C GLU A 157 -5.72 1.32 21.16
N ASN A 158 -5.22 1.48 19.94
CA ASN A 158 -3.80 1.29 19.62
C ASN A 158 -2.91 2.42 20.18
N GLU A 159 -3.39 3.66 20.26
CA GLU A 159 -2.64 4.77 20.87
C GLU A 159 -2.45 4.54 22.38
N GLU A 160 -3.47 4.04 23.07
CA GLU A 160 -3.36 3.63 24.48
C GLU A 160 -2.36 2.49 24.67
N TYR A 161 -2.40 1.47 23.79
CA TYR A 161 -1.43 0.37 23.80
C TYR A 161 0.01 0.87 23.59
N GLN A 162 0.25 1.76 22.63
CA GLN A 162 1.58 2.31 22.37
C GLN A 162 2.09 3.20 23.51
N ALA A 163 1.21 3.97 24.15
CA ALA A 163 1.54 4.74 25.33
C ALA A 163 1.97 3.83 26.50
N LEU A 164 1.23 2.73 26.71
CA LEU A 164 1.58 1.72 27.70
C LEU A 164 2.93 1.06 27.39
N MET A 165 3.17 0.64 26.14
CA MET A 165 4.44 0.04 25.72
C MET A 165 5.62 1.01 25.91
N THR A 166 5.44 2.28 25.56
CA THR A 166 6.45 3.32 25.79
C THR A 166 6.77 3.50 27.27
N TRP A 167 5.74 3.47 28.12
CA TRP A 167 5.93 3.56 29.57
C TRP A 167 6.72 2.36 30.12
N ILE A 168 6.41 1.14 29.65
CA ILE A 168 7.12 -0.10 30.03
C ILE A 168 8.59 -0.01 29.64
N SER A 169 8.90 0.31 28.38
CA SER A 169 10.30 0.41 27.93
C SER A 169 11.10 1.44 28.76
N ARG A 170 10.48 2.55 29.16
CA ARG A 170 11.11 3.53 30.06
C ARG A 170 11.29 3.01 31.48
N ALA A 171 10.38 2.21 31.99
CA ALA A 171 10.51 1.58 33.30
C ALA A 171 11.66 0.54 33.30
N GLU A 172 11.79 -0.26 32.24
CA GLU A 172 12.89 -1.20 32.06
C GLU A 172 14.26 -0.53 32.00
N ILE A 173 14.37 0.59 31.27
CA ILE A 173 15.61 1.38 31.21
C ILE A 173 15.97 1.89 32.61
N ARG A 174 15.01 2.49 33.34
CA ARG A 174 15.24 2.96 34.71
C ARG A 174 15.65 1.85 35.66
N LEU A 175 15.09 0.64 35.50
CA LEU A 175 15.48 -0.53 36.29
C LEU A 175 16.94 -0.92 36.03
N LYS A 176 17.36 -0.94 34.76
CA LYS A 176 18.73 -1.26 34.34
C LYS A 176 19.73 -0.21 34.81
N ASP A 177 19.38 1.06 34.70
CA ASP A 177 20.23 2.17 35.16
C ASP A 177 20.37 2.16 36.69
N PHE A 178 19.28 1.91 37.41
CA PHE A 178 19.30 1.83 38.87
C PHE A 178 20.09 0.62 39.37
N SER A 179 19.92 -0.55 38.75
CA SER A 179 20.71 -1.74 39.12
C SER A 179 22.20 -1.57 38.82
N ALA A 180 22.55 -0.84 37.76
CA ALA A 180 23.93 -0.47 37.46
C ALA A 180 24.51 0.58 38.44
N SER A 181 23.65 1.43 39.00
CA SER A 181 24.04 2.49 39.94
C SER A 181 24.31 1.99 41.37
N ILE A 182 23.92 0.76 41.72
CA ILE A 182 24.18 0.19 43.05
C ILE A 182 25.32 -0.84 42.97
N PRO A 183 26.51 -0.55 43.52
CA PRO A 183 27.62 -1.49 43.54
C PRO A 183 27.25 -2.77 44.30
N GLY A 184 27.35 -3.93 43.65
CA GLY A 184 27.26 -5.26 44.28
C GLY A 184 25.93 -6.01 44.15
N ILE A 185 24.86 -5.41 43.59
CA ILE A 185 23.54 -6.09 43.48
C ILE A 185 23.48 -7.13 42.33
N GLY A 186 24.49 -7.18 41.45
CA GLY A 186 24.52 -8.07 40.27
C GLY A 186 25.33 -9.36 40.39
N ARG A 187 25.96 -9.66 41.53
CA ARG A 187 26.69 -10.91 41.74
C ARG A 187 26.09 -11.63 42.95
N GLY A 188 25.62 -12.85 42.74
CA GLY A 188 24.83 -13.63 43.69
C GLY A 188 25.55 -14.11 44.95
N ASP A 189 26.54 -13.37 45.44
CA ASP A 189 27.37 -13.76 46.58
C ASP A 189 27.28 -12.70 47.69
N GLU A 190 26.76 -13.14 48.83
CA GLU A 190 26.83 -12.55 50.18
C GLU A 190 27.11 -11.05 50.30
N PHE A 191 26.03 -10.29 50.46
CA PHE A 191 26.06 -8.92 50.99
C PHE A 191 26.25 -8.95 52.53
N GLN A 192 27.37 -9.52 52.99
CA GLN A 192 27.87 -9.31 54.34
C GLN A 192 29.21 -8.60 54.26
N ALA A 193 29.36 -7.55 55.08
CA ALA A 193 30.60 -6.82 55.36
C ALA A 193 30.99 -5.61 54.49
N ALA A 194 30.05 -4.77 54.07
CA ALA A 194 30.37 -3.37 53.72
C ALA A 194 29.44 -2.36 54.43
N GLY A 195 29.70 -2.16 55.73
CA GLY A 195 29.78 -0.89 56.45
C GLY A 195 28.99 0.37 56.06
N GLY A 196 27.87 0.29 55.36
CA GLY A 196 26.97 1.42 55.10
C GLY A 196 25.57 1.08 55.59
N ARG A 197 25.11 1.73 56.66
CA ARG A 197 23.67 1.72 56.99
C ARG A 197 22.93 2.39 55.84
N LEU A 198 22.41 1.59 54.90
CA LEU A 198 21.25 2.03 54.13
C LEU A 198 20.19 2.40 55.16
N LYS A 199 19.63 3.60 55.05
CA LYS A 199 18.55 4.00 55.97
C LYS A 199 17.40 3.01 55.76
N GLN A 200 16.74 2.62 56.84
CA GLN A 200 15.58 1.71 56.80
C GLN A 200 14.56 2.14 55.73
N GLU A 201 14.40 3.46 55.56
CA GLU A 201 13.58 4.11 54.52
C GLU A 201 14.01 3.74 53.08
N GLU A 202 15.31 3.59 52.80
CA GLU A 202 15.82 3.23 51.46
C GLU A 202 15.55 1.75 51.14
N VAL A 203 15.63 0.89 52.16
CA VAL A 203 15.29 -0.54 52.04
C VAL A 203 13.79 -0.70 51.84
N GLU A 204 12.97 0.03 52.59
CA GLU A 204 11.51 0.03 52.46
C GLU A 204 11.07 0.60 51.10
N HIS A 205 11.69 1.69 50.65
CA HIS A 205 11.45 2.26 49.33
C HIS A 205 11.80 1.27 48.21
N PHE A 206 12.90 0.52 48.35
CA PHE A 206 13.28 -0.52 47.40
C PHE A 206 12.30 -1.71 47.38
N GLN A 207 11.79 -2.14 48.54
CA GLN A 207 10.80 -3.20 48.63
C GLN A 207 9.44 -2.77 48.05
N ALA A 208 9.00 -1.54 48.35
CA ALA A 208 7.80 -0.96 47.76
C ALA A 208 7.91 -0.84 46.24
N PHE A 209 9.07 -0.43 45.73
CA PHE A 209 9.34 -0.36 44.28
C PHE A 209 9.31 -1.75 43.61
N LYS A 210 9.91 -2.77 44.24
CA LYS A 210 9.82 -4.16 43.73
C LYS A 210 8.39 -4.68 43.72
N GLN A 211 7.61 -4.39 44.75
CA GLN A 211 6.21 -4.80 44.81
C GLN A 211 5.35 -4.09 43.75
N ASP A 212 5.60 -2.80 43.52
CA ASP A 212 4.95 -2.02 42.46
C ASP A 212 5.27 -2.59 41.07
N LEU A 213 6.54 -2.95 40.81
CA LEU A 213 6.94 -3.62 39.58
C LEU A 213 6.26 -4.98 39.40
N ALA A 214 6.19 -5.79 40.45
CA ALA A 214 5.54 -7.10 40.40
C ALA A 214 4.03 -6.97 40.12
N ASN A 215 3.37 -5.97 40.72
CA ASN A 215 1.96 -5.70 40.47
C ASN A 215 1.73 -5.22 39.03
N LYS A 216 2.59 -4.34 38.51
CA LYS A 216 2.48 -3.83 37.14
C LYS A 216 2.78 -4.89 36.08
N ALA A 217 3.72 -5.80 36.34
CA ALA A 217 3.97 -6.96 35.48
C ALA A 217 2.74 -7.89 35.37
N LYS A 218 2.02 -8.09 36.49
CA LYS A 218 0.75 -8.85 36.49
C LYS A 218 -0.34 -8.13 35.70
N THR A 219 -0.45 -6.81 35.85
CA THR A 219 -1.39 -6.00 35.06
C THR A 219 -1.10 -6.10 33.56
N TYR A 220 0.18 -6.08 33.16
CA TYR A 220 0.58 -6.25 31.76
C TYR A 220 0.15 -7.60 31.16
N ILE A 221 0.46 -8.71 31.86
CA ILE A 221 0.06 -10.05 31.41
C ILE A 221 -1.47 -10.14 31.27
N TRP A 222 -2.21 -9.54 32.21
CA TRP A 222 -3.66 -9.50 32.17
C TRP A 222 -4.19 -8.71 30.96
N ILE A 223 -3.67 -7.50 30.71
CA ILE A 223 -4.07 -6.68 29.54
C ILE A 223 -3.73 -7.40 28.23
N GLN A 224 -2.54 -8.00 28.12
CA GLN A 224 -2.13 -8.73 26.92
C GLN A 224 -3.06 -9.91 26.63
N GLN A 225 -3.40 -10.71 27.66
CA GLN A 225 -4.34 -11.81 27.52
C GLN A 225 -5.74 -11.35 27.10
N GLN A 226 -6.22 -10.21 27.61
CA GLN A 226 -7.49 -9.63 27.17
C GLN A 226 -7.46 -9.17 25.71
N TYR A 227 -6.36 -8.54 25.27
CA TYR A 227 -6.19 -8.09 23.89
C TYR A 227 -6.09 -9.28 22.92
N GLU A 228 -5.30 -10.31 23.23
CA GLU A 228 -5.17 -11.53 22.42
C GLU A 228 -6.52 -12.26 22.31
N ALA A 229 -7.27 -12.38 23.42
CA ALA A 229 -8.61 -12.98 23.40
C ALA A 229 -9.60 -12.17 22.55
N LYS A 230 -9.56 -10.84 22.62
CA LYS A 230 -10.41 -9.94 21.81
C LYS A 230 -10.03 -10.04 20.32
N LEU A 231 -8.75 -10.08 19.99
CA LEU A 231 -8.25 -10.25 18.63
C LEU A 231 -8.67 -11.60 18.04
N LEU A 232 -8.59 -12.68 18.83
CA LEU A 232 -9.04 -14.02 18.45
C LEU A 232 -10.55 -14.10 18.22
N LEU A 233 -11.35 -13.41 19.05
CA LEU A 233 -12.80 -13.30 18.86
C LEU A 233 -13.17 -12.47 17.62
N MET A 234 -12.39 -11.45 17.28
CA MET A 234 -12.58 -10.68 16.04
C MET A 234 -12.16 -11.45 14.78
N LEU A 235 -11.32 -12.48 14.90
CA LEU A 235 -10.85 -13.31 13.80
C LEU A 235 -11.63 -14.63 13.62
N THR A 236 -12.80 -14.79 14.25
CA THR A 236 -13.67 -15.96 14.05
C THR A 236 -14.30 -15.94 12.65
N GLU A 237 -14.59 -17.14 12.10
CA GLU A 237 -15.12 -17.31 10.73
C GLU A 237 -16.40 -16.49 10.47
N ASP A 238 -17.24 -16.32 11.50
CA ASP A 238 -18.46 -15.51 11.42
C ASP A 238 -18.17 -14.01 11.24
N ASN A 239 -17.16 -13.48 11.92
CA ASN A 239 -16.75 -12.07 11.81
C ASN A 239 -16.00 -11.78 10.50
N ILE A 240 -15.22 -12.73 9.99
CA ILE A 240 -14.55 -12.61 8.68
C ILE A 240 -15.59 -12.62 7.55
N THR A 241 -16.65 -13.43 7.68
CA THR A 241 -17.72 -13.51 6.67
C THR A 241 -18.57 -12.24 6.66
N GLU A 242 -18.91 -11.65 7.81
CA GLU A 242 -19.60 -10.35 7.87
C GLU A 242 -18.74 -9.18 7.34
N MET A 243 -17.42 -9.20 7.58
CA MET A 243 -16.51 -8.17 7.07
C MET A 243 -16.26 -8.23 5.55
N ILE A 244 -16.36 -9.40 4.92
CA ILE A 244 -16.18 -9.57 3.47
C ILE A 244 -17.48 -9.30 2.69
N THR A 245 -18.64 -9.35 3.36
CA THR A 245 -19.97 -9.26 2.71
C THR A 245 -20.63 -7.87 2.83
N ARG A 246 -19.95 -6.87 3.42
CA ARG A 246 -20.35 -5.45 3.40
C ARG A 246 -19.41 -4.62 2.54
#